data_AF-A0A524KGG9-F1
#
_entry.id   AF-A0A524KGG9-F1
#
_cell.length_a   1.000
_cell.length_b   1.000
_cell.length_c   1.000
_cell.angle_alpha   90.00
_cell.angle_beta   90.00
_cell.angle_gamma   90.00
#
_symmetry.space_group_name_H-M   'P 1'
#
loop_
_entity.id
_entity.type
_entity.pdbx_description
1 polymer ?
#
loop_
_entity_poly.entity_id
_entity_poly.type
_entity_poly.pdbx_seq_one_letter_code
_entity_poly.pdbx_strand_id
1 'polypeptide(L)'
;MQRSIFLLTVVLSATIAACSGTDDGSNDGSNDGLANKAAADAATQSAESAPASWEANELPSRIIPNIPETAEAYYAPDSIHVIAQTQDPDALRAQDDQSAGGALTWIFKDDGSDAWRVNDHGQDACSWFFPDNERIVWTSTRDHMDMPIGNWSDDTEYPQGAELYVSDLKGGNVQRLTNNEVYEAEVTVSPDGKWIVFGRQINGNMDIWRMKSDGTEEKQLTFTPDWQEGAPYLLPDNQTIIYRAWQRSVKSEFDRIRRETGERNQTPMTIFTMKLDGSDVQPRTFTSDMNWAPFPAPDGRHFAYVRIGEGNNWDVYLGDLAGGEPQRMTWSPSFDGFPSISPDGKKMLFTRSQGKRFMSDLYTYVMDISSLNIGPENFNGVPAKAEAPAGWKLPAEKVIVN
;
A
#
# COMPACT_ATOMS: atom_id res chain seq x y z
N MET A 1 -14.63 -28.02 38.95
CA MET A 1 -13.56 -28.62 38.14
C MET A 1 -13.65 -28.01 36.75
N GLN A 2 -12.85 -26.97 36.53
CA GLN A 2 -12.84 -26.16 35.32
C GLN A 2 -11.38 -26.15 34.88
N ARG A 3 -11.10 -26.67 33.68
CA ARG A 3 -9.77 -26.59 33.07
C ARG A 3 -9.90 -25.83 31.77
N SER A 4 -9.46 -24.58 31.82
CA SER A 4 -9.19 -23.73 30.68
C SER A 4 -8.04 -24.32 29.86
N ILE A 5 -8.20 -24.35 28.54
CA ILE A 5 -7.13 -24.65 27.59
C ILE A 5 -6.80 -23.32 26.89
N PHE A 6 -5.54 -22.92 27.01
CA PHE A 6 -4.95 -21.69 26.46
C PHE A 6 -5.03 -21.69 24.93
N LEU A 7 -5.61 -20.64 24.35
CA LEU A 7 -5.35 -20.24 22.96
C LEU A 7 -4.01 -19.51 22.91
N LEU A 8 -3.08 -19.99 22.09
CA LEU A 8 -1.85 -19.29 21.76
C LEU A 8 -2.21 -18.14 20.80
N THR A 9 -2.52 -16.98 21.38
CA THR A 9 -2.56 -15.72 20.63
C THR A 9 -1.13 -15.21 20.62
N VAL A 10 -0.50 -15.12 19.45
CA VAL A 10 0.77 -14.40 19.31
C VAL A 10 0.46 -12.92 19.41
N VAL A 11 0.40 -12.44 20.65
CA VAL A 11 0.48 -11.01 20.97
C VAL A 11 1.96 -10.67 20.94
N LEU A 12 2.39 -9.85 19.98
CA LEU A 12 3.74 -9.33 19.97
C LEU A 12 3.82 -8.12 20.91
N SER A 13 3.82 -8.37 22.22
CA SER A 13 4.18 -7.36 23.22
C SER A 13 5.70 -7.32 23.34
N ALA A 14 6.34 -6.23 22.94
CA ALA A 14 7.74 -6.02 23.29
C ALA A 14 7.82 -5.39 24.69
N THR A 15 8.30 -6.19 25.65
CA THR A 15 8.82 -5.72 26.93
C THR A 15 10.28 -5.34 26.75
N ILE A 16 10.62 -4.06 26.89
CA ILE A 16 11.97 -3.63 27.23
C ILE A 16 12.08 -3.68 28.75
N ALA A 17 12.98 -4.54 29.24
CA ALA A 17 13.36 -4.58 30.64
C ALA A 17 14.13 -3.30 31.01
N ALA A 18 13.68 -2.65 32.07
CA ALA A 18 14.37 -1.53 32.69
C ALA A 18 15.72 -1.98 33.27
N CYS A 19 16.80 -1.28 32.91
CA CYS A 19 18.05 -1.32 33.68
C CYS A 19 17.87 -0.46 34.93
N SER A 20 17.67 -1.11 36.08
CA SER A 20 17.91 -0.50 37.40
C SER A 20 19.39 -0.64 37.73
N GLY A 21 20.05 0.49 38.00
CA GLY A 21 21.39 0.51 38.56
C GLY A 21 21.41 0.11 40.03
N THR A 22 22.51 -0.51 40.44
CA THR A 22 23.10 -0.36 41.77
C THR A 22 24.62 -0.40 41.62
N ASP A 23 25.26 0.62 42.20
CA ASP A 23 26.69 0.70 42.49
C ASP A 23 27.21 -0.57 43.17
N ASP A 24 28.46 -0.94 42.84
CA ASP A 24 29.49 -1.19 43.85
C ASP A 24 30.86 -1.07 43.19
N GLY A 25 31.69 -0.19 43.76
CA GLY A 25 33.00 0.16 43.22
C GLY A 25 34.13 -0.77 43.65
N SER A 26 35.21 -0.78 42.87
CA SER A 26 36.58 -0.72 43.40
C SER A 26 37.59 -0.45 42.30
N ASN A 27 38.56 0.36 42.68
CA ASN A 27 39.63 1.03 41.95
C ASN A 27 40.85 0.11 41.66
N ASP A 28 41.42 0.16 40.45
CA ASP A 28 42.86 0.12 40.09
C ASP A 28 42.92 0.14 38.54
N GLY A 29 43.59 1.04 37.80
CA GLY A 29 44.98 1.44 37.92
C GLY A 29 45.78 0.80 36.79
N SER A 30 45.86 1.44 35.63
CA SER A 30 47.06 1.52 34.77
C SER A 30 46.73 2.17 33.42
N ASN A 31 47.49 3.22 33.14
CA ASN A 31 47.42 4.07 31.98
C ASN A 31 48.55 3.61 31.05
N ASP A 32 48.24 2.98 29.92
CA ASP A 32 49.18 2.78 28.82
C ASP A 32 48.40 2.41 27.53
N GLY A 33 48.58 3.18 26.46
CA GLY A 33 48.12 2.78 25.12
C GLY A 33 47.33 3.80 24.29
N LEU A 34 47.51 5.11 24.49
CA LEU A 34 47.03 6.13 23.54
C LEU A 34 48.05 6.30 22.39
N ALA A 35 48.10 5.34 21.47
CA ALA A 35 48.62 5.51 20.09
C ALA A 35 48.55 4.17 19.33
N ASN A 36 47.36 3.78 18.86
CA ASN A 36 47.16 2.91 17.67
C ASN A 36 45.68 2.50 17.51
N LYS A 37 44.76 3.47 17.44
CA LYS A 37 43.35 3.19 17.10
C LYS A 37 42.71 4.26 16.20
N ALA A 38 43.53 4.94 15.40
CA ALA A 38 43.07 5.93 14.42
C ALA A 38 43.44 5.57 12.97
N ALA A 39 43.78 4.30 12.69
CA ALA A 39 44.17 3.84 11.35
C ALA A 39 43.48 2.53 10.91
N ALA A 40 42.43 2.11 11.61
CA ALA A 40 41.65 0.92 11.26
C ALA A 40 40.20 1.22 10.80
N ASP A 41 39.73 2.47 10.91
CA ASP A 41 38.37 2.87 10.52
C ASP A 41 38.28 3.53 9.14
N ALA A 42 39.27 3.31 8.26
CA ALA A 42 39.31 3.92 6.92
C ALA A 42 39.42 2.90 5.77
N ALA A 43 39.07 1.63 6.00
CA ALA A 43 39.07 0.61 4.95
C ALA A 43 37.92 -0.40 5.15
N THR A 44 36.69 0.08 4.96
CA THR A 44 35.56 -0.80 4.61
C THR A 44 34.66 -0.07 3.62
N GLN A 45 35.28 0.37 2.52
CA GLN A 45 34.54 0.69 1.30
C GLN A 45 34.14 -0.62 0.63
N SER A 46 32.82 -0.80 0.49
CA SER A 46 32.12 -1.51 -0.59
C SER A 46 32.83 -2.72 -1.20
N ALA A 47 32.65 -3.89 -0.59
CA ALA A 47 32.55 -5.10 -1.38
C ALA A 47 31.10 -5.21 -1.84
N GLU A 48 30.81 -4.83 -3.09
CA GLU A 48 29.55 -5.22 -3.73
C GLU A 48 29.48 -6.75 -3.67
N SER A 49 28.61 -7.27 -2.80
CA SER A 49 28.23 -8.67 -2.83
C SER A 49 27.68 -8.97 -4.22
N ALA A 50 28.07 -10.10 -4.81
CA ALA A 50 27.49 -10.55 -6.08
C ALA A 50 25.95 -10.50 -5.96
N PRO A 51 25.25 -10.00 -7.00
CA PRO A 51 23.81 -9.86 -6.95
C PRO A 51 23.16 -11.19 -6.62
N ALA A 52 22.11 -11.15 -5.79
CA ALA A 52 21.38 -12.35 -5.43
C ALA A 52 20.79 -12.99 -6.70
N SER A 53 20.69 -14.32 -6.75
CA SER A 53 20.29 -15.01 -7.99
C SER A 53 18.90 -14.64 -8.51
N TRP A 54 18.04 -14.06 -7.65
CA TRP A 54 16.73 -13.57 -8.02
C TRP A 54 16.77 -12.21 -8.72
N GLU A 55 17.76 -11.34 -8.42
CA GLU A 55 17.88 -9.98 -8.99
C GLU A 55 18.05 -10.01 -10.52
N ALA A 56 18.66 -11.07 -11.05
CA ALA A 56 18.81 -11.28 -12.49
C ALA A 56 17.47 -11.48 -13.23
N ASN A 57 16.36 -11.72 -12.51
CA ASN A 57 15.01 -11.88 -13.09
C ASN A 57 14.18 -10.60 -13.00
N GLU A 58 14.68 -9.55 -12.34
CA GLU A 58 14.01 -8.26 -12.24
C GLU A 58 14.56 -7.28 -13.27
N LEU A 59 13.73 -6.31 -13.66
CA LEU A 59 14.23 -5.14 -14.38
C LEU A 59 15.08 -4.28 -13.42
N PRO A 60 16.01 -3.44 -13.96
CA PRO A 60 16.85 -2.61 -13.12
C PRO A 60 16.03 -1.77 -12.15
N SER A 61 16.34 -1.86 -10.86
CA SER A 61 15.68 -1.10 -9.82
C SER A 61 16.66 -0.51 -8.81
N ARG A 62 16.24 0.56 -8.13
CA ARG A 62 17.02 1.25 -7.10
C ARG A 62 16.11 1.71 -5.96
N ILE A 63 16.60 1.68 -4.73
CA ILE A 63 15.94 2.35 -3.61
C ILE A 63 15.97 3.88 -3.82
N ILE A 64 14.92 4.59 -3.37
CA ILE A 64 14.95 6.05 -3.25
C ILE A 64 15.73 6.42 -1.99
N PRO A 65 16.89 7.09 -2.09
CA PRO A 65 17.71 7.39 -0.92
C PRO A 65 17.10 8.52 -0.07
N ASN A 66 17.52 8.60 1.19
CA ASN A 66 17.18 9.70 2.11
C ASN A 66 15.70 9.85 2.48
N ILE A 67 14.85 8.88 2.13
CA ILE A 67 13.45 8.85 2.54
C ILE A 67 13.30 7.85 3.70
N PRO A 68 12.65 8.22 4.82
CA PRO A 68 12.32 7.28 5.89
C PRO A 68 11.43 6.13 5.41
N GLU A 69 11.11 5.21 6.32
CA GLU A 69 10.23 4.08 5.99
C GLU A 69 8.89 4.55 5.43
N THR A 70 8.49 3.95 4.32
CA THR A 70 7.31 4.33 3.54
C THR A 70 6.73 3.10 2.84
N ALA A 71 5.40 3.02 2.78
CA ALA A 71 4.69 1.87 2.23
C ALA A 71 4.10 2.17 0.85
N GLU A 72 3.05 2.98 0.79
CA GLU A 72 2.37 3.37 -0.45
C GLU A 72 2.91 4.69 -0.98
N ALA A 73 3.18 4.75 -2.28
CA ALA A 73 3.76 5.93 -2.91
C ALA A 73 3.29 6.07 -4.37
N TYR A 74 3.05 7.29 -4.82
CA TYR A 74 2.48 7.58 -6.14
C TYR A 74 3.18 8.72 -6.86
N TYR A 75 3.37 8.60 -8.17
CA TYR A 75 4.00 9.65 -8.97
C TYR A 75 3.08 10.85 -9.18
N ALA A 76 3.68 12.05 -9.17
CA ALA A 76 3.09 13.27 -9.69
C ALA A 76 3.01 13.23 -11.22
N PRO A 77 2.16 14.08 -11.84
CA PRO A 77 2.05 14.22 -13.30
C PRO A 77 3.38 14.44 -14.04
N ASP A 78 4.39 15.00 -13.38
CA ASP A 78 5.72 15.24 -13.96
C ASP A 78 6.64 14.00 -14.00
N SER A 79 6.20 12.86 -13.46
CA SER A 79 6.97 11.60 -13.38
C SER A 79 8.31 11.73 -12.63
N ILE A 80 8.45 12.74 -11.77
CA ILE A 80 9.64 13.03 -10.97
C ILE A 80 9.29 13.06 -9.49
N HIS A 81 8.25 13.81 -9.10
CA HIS A 81 7.82 13.87 -7.71
C HIS A 81 6.97 12.67 -7.34
N VAL A 82 7.00 12.31 -6.07
CA VAL A 82 6.34 11.17 -5.46
C VAL A 82 5.66 11.65 -4.19
N ILE A 83 4.41 11.26 -3.95
CA ILE A 83 3.68 11.48 -2.70
C ILE A 83 3.52 10.15 -1.99
N ALA A 84 3.70 10.14 -0.67
CA ALA A 84 3.64 8.92 0.12
C ALA A 84 3.27 9.20 1.59
N GLN A 85 2.80 8.16 2.28
CA GLN A 85 2.70 8.14 3.74
C GLN A 85 4.03 7.62 4.29
N THR A 86 4.74 8.50 4.97
CA THR A 86 6.09 8.22 5.47
C THR A 86 6.08 8.27 6.99
N GLN A 87 6.79 7.34 7.64
CA GLN A 87 6.92 7.34 9.09
C GLN A 87 7.48 8.69 9.56
N ASP A 88 6.76 9.33 10.49
CA ASP A 88 7.05 10.66 10.97
C ASP A 88 6.96 10.69 12.50
N PRO A 89 7.98 11.22 13.20
CA PRO A 89 7.98 11.27 14.65
C PRO A 89 6.87 12.14 15.25
N ASP A 90 6.40 13.15 14.51
CA ASP A 90 5.35 14.09 14.93
C ASP A 90 3.93 13.54 14.65
N ALA A 91 3.82 12.43 13.94
CA ALA A 91 2.54 11.76 13.69
C ALA A 91 1.93 11.23 15.00
N LEU A 92 0.61 11.26 15.05
CA LEU A 92 -0.18 10.56 16.07
C LEU A 92 0.09 9.05 15.96
N ARG A 93 0.22 8.38 17.11
CA ARG A 93 0.57 6.95 17.20
C ARG A 93 -0.50 6.17 17.94
N ALA A 94 -0.75 4.93 17.51
CA ALA A 94 -1.55 4.00 18.30
C ALA A 94 -0.87 3.71 19.65
N GLN A 95 -1.66 3.51 20.71
CA GLN A 95 -1.16 3.38 22.09
C GLN A 95 -0.23 2.18 22.30
N ASP A 96 -0.32 1.16 21.46
CA ASP A 96 0.45 -0.08 21.52
C ASP A 96 1.47 -0.24 20.38
N ASP A 97 1.56 0.75 19.48
CA ASP A 97 2.54 0.73 18.40
C ASP A 97 3.94 1.13 18.90
N GLN A 98 4.86 0.16 18.82
CA GLN A 98 6.26 0.33 19.18
C GLN A 98 7.14 0.77 18.00
N SER A 99 6.55 1.04 16.84
CA SER A 99 7.24 1.60 15.67
C SER A 99 7.72 3.04 15.92
N ALA A 100 8.61 3.53 15.05
CA ALA A 100 9.27 4.83 15.20
C ALA A 100 8.31 6.04 15.13
N GLY A 101 7.08 5.86 14.66
CA GLY A 101 6.03 6.88 14.59
C GLY A 101 4.82 6.44 13.76
N GLY A 102 3.73 7.22 13.82
CA GLY A 102 2.67 7.14 12.82
C GLY A 102 3.17 7.66 11.46
N ALA A 103 2.28 7.72 10.48
CA ALA A 103 2.65 8.27 9.16
C ALA A 103 2.03 9.65 8.95
N LEU A 104 2.78 10.53 8.28
CA LEU A 104 2.26 11.77 7.70
C LEU A 104 2.49 11.75 6.19
N THR A 105 1.77 12.60 5.47
CA THR A 105 1.92 12.77 4.02
C THR A 105 3.18 13.57 3.72
N TRP A 106 4.03 13.01 2.86
CA TRP A 106 5.27 13.62 2.37
C TRP A 106 5.28 13.65 0.85
N ILE A 107 5.96 14.64 0.28
CA ILE A 107 6.32 14.67 -1.14
C ILE A 107 7.83 14.74 -1.27
N PHE A 108 8.38 13.96 -2.17
CA PHE A 108 9.82 13.91 -2.46
C PHE A 108 10.07 13.61 -3.93
N LYS A 109 11.32 13.79 -4.37
CA LYS A 109 11.74 13.37 -5.71
C LYS A 109 12.10 11.90 -5.73
N ASP A 110 11.84 11.23 -6.84
CA ASP A 110 12.18 9.82 -7.03
C ASP A 110 13.70 9.53 -7.00
N ASP A 111 14.55 10.55 -7.01
CA ASP A 111 16.01 10.46 -6.81
C ASP A 111 16.45 10.75 -5.36
N GLY A 112 15.52 11.12 -4.48
CA GLY A 112 15.79 11.44 -3.07
C GLY A 112 16.55 12.74 -2.84
N SER A 113 16.64 13.64 -3.84
CA SER A 113 17.38 14.91 -3.75
C SER A 113 16.61 16.03 -3.04
N ASP A 114 15.29 15.88 -2.90
CA ASP A 114 14.42 16.85 -2.22
C ASP A 114 13.23 16.12 -1.60
N ALA A 115 12.81 16.56 -0.42
CA ALA A 115 11.70 16.00 0.34
C ALA A 115 11.12 17.04 1.30
N TRP A 116 9.79 17.07 1.44
CA TRP A 116 9.12 17.93 2.39
C TRP A 116 7.82 17.31 2.89
N ARG A 117 7.47 17.66 4.12
CA ARG A 117 6.23 17.28 4.78
C ARG A 117 5.06 18.14 4.27
N VAL A 118 3.89 17.52 4.09
CA VAL A 118 2.63 18.18 3.70
C VAL A 118 1.77 18.48 4.92
N ASN A 119 1.50 17.47 5.74
CA ASN A 119 0.64 17.60 6.92
C ASN A 119 1.47 17.68 8.21
N ASP A 120 0.99 18.37 9.24
CA ASP A 120 1.76 18.68 10.46
C ASP A 120 1.28 17.96 11.72
N HIS A 121 0.12 17.29 11.70
CA HIS A 121 -0.41 16.52 12.83
C HIS A 121 -1.46 15.50 12.42
N GLY A 122 -1.78 14.57 13.32
CA GLY A 122 -2.70 13.45 13.05
C GLY A 122 -1.95 12.24 12.53
N GLN A 123 -2.67 11.34 11.87
CA GLN A 123 -2.10 10.19 11.19
C GLN A 123 -2.74 10.05 9.82
N ASP A 124 -1.87 9.99 8.81
CA ASP A 124 -2.28 10.04 7.41
C ASP A 124 -2.30 8.65 6.78
N ALA A 125 -3.14 8.54 5.75
CA ALA A 125 -3.27 7.38 4.88
C ALA A 125 -3.12 7.79 3.42
N CYS A 126 -3.62 6.96 2.50
CA CYS A 126 -3.60 7.14 1.05
C CYS A 126 -3.75 8.61 0.61
N SER A 127 -2.92 9.00 -0.36
CA SER A 127 -2.78 10.36 -0.86
C SER A 127 -2.50 10.34 -2.36
N TRP A 128 -2.83 11.42 -3.05
CA TRP A 128 -2.81 11.44 -4.52
C TRP A 128 -2.64 12.86 -5.08
N PHE A 129 -1.99 12.98 -6.24
CA PHE A 129 -1.85 14.24 -6.97
C PHE A 129 -3.05 14.54 -7.86
N PHE A 130 -3.46 15.80 -7.91
CA PHE A 130 -4.31 16.26 -9.01
C PHE A 130 -3.51 16.37 -10.32
N PRO A 131 -4.15 16.19 -11.48
CA PRO A 131 -3.47 16.29 -12.78
C PRO A 131 -2.99 17.71 -13.12
N ASP A 132 -3.43 18.73 -12.37
CA ASP A 132 -2.92 20.10 -12.47
C ASP A 132 -1.49 20.26 -11.92
N ASN A 133 -0.97 19.27 -11.18
CA ASN A 133 0.32 19.30 -10.50
C ASN A 133 0.47 20.48 -9.52
N GLU A 134 -0.65 21.00 -9.00
CA GLU A 134 -0.69 22.09 -8.03
C GLU A 134 -1.33 21.65 -6.72
N ARG A 135 -2.25 20.68 -6.80
CA ARG A 135 -3.04 20.19 -5.66
C ARG A 135 -2.78 18.72 -5.40
N ILE A 136 -3.08 18.33 -4.17
CA ILE A 136 -3.12 16.94 -3.70
C ILE A 136 -4.40 16.70 -2.91
N VAL A 137 -4.83 15.44 -2.87
CA VAL A 137 -5.84 14.93 -1.95
C VAL A 137 -5.20 13.91 -1.05
N TRP A 138 -5.58 13.86 0.22
CA TRP A 138 -4.97 12.98 1.19
C TRP A 138 -5.92 12.67 2.34
N THR A 139 -5.69 11.53 2.97
CA THR A 139 -6.50 11.00 4.07
C THR A 139 -5.85 11.31 5.40
N SER A 140 -6.60 11.75 6.41
CA SER A 140 -6.05 11.99 7.74
C SER A 140 -7.04 11.99 8.88
N THR A 141 -6.55 11.66 10.07
CA THR A 141 -7.26 11.82 11.35
C THR A 141 -7.08 13.19 12.01
N ARG A 142 -6.50 14.17 11.29
CA ARG A 142 -6.05 15.46 11.86
C ARG A 142 -7.09 16.24 12.67
N ASP A 143 -8.38 16.13 12.32
CA ASP A 143 -9.48 16.81 13.02
C ASP A 143 -10.19 15.93 14.07
N HIS A 144 -9.77 14.67 14.21
CA HIS A 144 -10.36 13.64 15.09
C HIS A 144 -9.28 12.90 15.91
N MET A 145 -8.28 13.65 16.40
CA MET A 145 -7.13 13.08 17.11
C MET A 145 -7.46 12.42 18.46
N ASP A 146 -8.66 12.62 18.98
CA ASP A 146 -9.17 11.99 20.20
C ASP A 146 -9.89 10.65 19.93
N MET A 147 -10.15 10.32 18.67
CA MET A 147 -10.74 9.04 18.28
C MET A 147 -9.71 7.90 18.26
N PRO A 148 -10.14 6.64 18.42
CA PRO A 148 -9.25 5.50 18.26
C PRO A 148 -8.65 5.44 16.85
N ILE A 149 -7.33 5.39 16.79
CA ILE A 149 -6.55 5.21 15.56
C ILE A 149 -6.78 3.85 14.91
N GLY A 150 -7.20 2.84 15.69
CA GLY A 150 -7.36 1.48 15.17
C GLY A 150 -6.07 0.93 14.57
N ASN A 151 -6.21 0.11 13.53
CA ASN A 151 -5.14 -0.58 12.84
C ASN A 151 -5.34 -0.51 11.32
N TRP A 152 -4.45 0.21 10.63
CA TRP A 152 -4.47 0.39 9.17
C TRP A 152 -4.27 -0.91 8.37
N SER A 153 -3.92 -2.01 9.03
CA SER A 153 -3.73 -3.34 8.42
C SER A 153 -4.80 -4.36 8.81
N ASP A 154 -5.82 -3.97 9.59
CA ASP A 154 -6.92 -4.85 10.02
C ASP A 154 -8.26 -4.33 9.47
N ASP A 155 -8.88 -5.11 8.58
CA ASP A 155 -10.15 -4.75 7.95
C ASP A 155 -11.32 -4.62 8.95
N THR A 156 -11.17 -5.13 10.16
CA THR A 156 -12.17 -5.08 11.21
C THR A 156 -11.97 -3.95 12.21
N GLU A 157 -10.85 -3.24 12.15
CA GLU A 157 -10.45 -2.22 13.13
C GLU A 157 -9.80 -1.00 12.46
N TYR A 158 -10.26 -0.58 11.29
CA TYR A 158 -9.72 0.63 10.67
C TYR A 158 -9.94 1.89 11.53
N PRO A 159 -9.04 2.89 11.43
CA PRO A 159 -9.18 4.18 12.10
C PRO A 159 -10.53 4.84 11.85
N GLN A 160 -11.20 5.28 12.92
CA GLN A 160 -12.42 6.06 12.80
C GLN A 160 -12.08 7.56 12.82
N GLY A 161 -12.80 8.36 12.03
CA GLY A 161 -12.49 9.79 11.85
C GLY A 161 -11.34 10.07 10.88
N ALA A 162 -10.98 9.11 10.02
CA ALA A 162 -10.05 9.34 8.92
C ALA A 162 -10.81 9.91 7.73
N GLU A 163 -10.48 11.14 7.33
CA GLU A 163 -11.24 11.91 6.35
C GLU A 163 -10.38 12.45 5.21
N LEU A 164 -11.03 12.95 4.17
CA LEU A 164 -10.38 13.45 2.97
C LEU A 164 -10.14 14.96 3.03
N TYR A 165 -8.92 15.36 2.69
CA TYR A 165 -8.46 16.75 2.65
C TYR A 165 -7.83 17.03 1.30
N VAL A 166 -7.91 18.29 0.86
CA VAL A 166 -7.17 18.83 -0.29
C VAL A 166 -6.27 19.96 0.18
N SER A 167 -5.10 20.08 -0.40
CA SER A 167 -4.17 21.17 -0.16
C SER A 167 -3.32 21.45 -1.39
N ASP A 168 -2.53 22.51 -1.34
CA ASP A 168 -1.41 22.67 -2.26
C ASP A 168 -0.27 21.67 -1.93
N LEU A 169 0.71 21.57 -2.82
CA LEU A 169 1.84 20.63 -2.68
C LEU A 169 2.70 20.89 -1.43
N LYS A 170 2.63 22.07 -0.80
CA LYS A 170 3.42 22.42 0.39
C LYS A 170 2.58 22.40 1.67
N GLY A 171 1.36 21.85 1.62
CA GLY A 171 0.47 21.75 2.78
C GLY A 171 -0.25 23.04 3.14
N GLY A 172 -0.20 24.06 2.28
CA GLY A 172 -1.00 25.27 2.40
C GLY A 172 -2.42 25.06 1.89
N ASN A 173 -3.31 26.01 2.20
CA ASN A 173 -4.69 26.05 1.70
C ASN A 173 -5.49 24.75 1.97
N VAL A 174 -5.26 24.13 3.13
CA VAL A 174 -5.95 22.89 3.50
C VAL A 174 -7.47 23.11 3.55
N GLN A 175 -8.20 22.29 2.81
CA GLN A 175 -9.64 22.20 2.82
C GLN A 175 -10.05 20.76 3.12
N ARG A 176 -10.92 20.57 4.11
CA ARG A 176 -11.58 19.30 4.39
C ARG A 176 -12.72 19.07 3.39
N LEU A 177 -12.76 17.90 2.77
CA LEU A 177 -13.77 17.53 1.77
C LEU A 177 -14.94 16.74 2.36
N THR A 178 -14.68 15.92 3.37
CA THR A 178 -15.69 15.08 4.04
C THR A 178 -15.83 15.48 5.50
N ASN A 179 -17.03 15.30 6.07
CA ASN A 179 -17.31 15.64 7.47
C ASN A 179 -18.13 14.53 8.12
N ASN A 180 -17.44 13.51 8.62
CA ASN A 180 -18.00 12.35 9.30
C ASN A 180 -16.97 11.75 10.28
N GLU A 181 -17.33 10.64 10.92
CA GLU A 181 -16.52 9.96 11.94
C GLU A 181 -16.12 8.54 11.50
N VAL A 182 -16.26 8.21 10.22
CA VAL A 182 -15.96 6.87 9.72
C VAL A 182 -14.55 6.79 9.13
N TYR A 183 -14.15 5.61 8.66
CA TYR A 183 -12.94 5.45 7.90
C TYR A 183 -13.17 5.79 6.43
N GLU A 184 -12.35 6.70 5.89
CA GLU A 184 -12.22 6.96 4.47
C GLU A 184 -10.76 6.90 4.10
N ALA A 185 -10.42 6.23 3.00
CA ALA A 185 -9.04 6.14 2.51
C ALA A 185 -9.01 5.71 1.04
N GLU A 186 -7.85 5.24 0.58
CA GLU A 186 -7.63 4.70 -0.77
C GLU A 186 -8.10 5.69 -1.87
N VAL A 187 -7.87 6.98 -1.60
CA VAL A 187 -8.34 8.09 -2.40
C VAL A 187 -7.51 8.26 -3.66
N THR A 188 -8.17 8.45 -4.81
CA THR A 188 -7.52 8.74 -6.09
C THR A 188 -8.32 9.77 -6.89
N VAL A 189 -7.66 10.46 -7.83
CA VAL A 189 -8.25 11.50 -8.68
C VAL A 189 -8.30 11.02 -10.12
N SER A 190 -9.38 11.35 -10.84
CA SER A 190 -9.50 11.05 -12.27
C SER A 190 -8.41 11.74 -13.10
N PRO A 191 -7.97 11.14 -14.22
CA PRO A 191 -7.01 11.77 -15.13
C PRO A 191 -7.41 13.18 -15.62
N ASP A 192 -8.71 13.46 -15.72
CA ASP A 192 -9.24 14.78 -16.07
C ASP A 192 -9.46 15.74 -14.88
N GLY A 193 -9.18 15.29 -13.66
CA GLY A 193 -9.23 16.08 -12.42
C GLY A 193 -10.64 16.39 -11.91
N LYS A 194 -11.68 15.82 -12.52
CA LYS A 194 -13.08 16.14 -12.17
C LYS A 194 -13.63 15.30 -11.04
N TRP A 195 -13.15 14.06 -10.88
CA TRP A 195 -13.69 13.10 -9.94
C TRP A 195 -12.63 12.64 -8.95
N ILE A 196 -13.07 12.43 -7.72
CA ILE A 196 -12.34 11.70 -6.68
C ILE A 196 -13.09 10.38 -6.47
N VAL A 197 -12.38 9.27 -6.39
CA VAL A 197 -12.91 7.97 -5.93
C VAL A 197 -12.14 7.53 -4.70
N PHE A 198 -12.83 6.87 -3.77
CA PHE A 198 -12.27 6.52 -2.46
C PHE A 198 -13.02 5.34 -1.85
N GLY A 199 -12.39 4.65 -0.90
CA GLY A 199 -13.04 3.67 -0.04
C GLY A 199 -13.64 4.36 1.19
N ARG A 200 -14.83 3.94 1.62
CA ARG A 200 -15.42 4.34 2.90
C ARG A 200 -15.97 3.13 3.63
N GLN A 201 -15.62 2.97 4.90
CA GLN A 201 -16.12 1.90 5.75
C GLN A 201 -17.23 2.38 6.68
N ILE A 202 -18.45 1.85 6.53
CA ILE A 202 -19.59 2.16 7.41
C ILE A 202 -20.03 0.87 8.09
N ASN A 203 -20.04 0.85 9.43
CA ASN A 203 -20.41 -0.33 10.23
C ASN A 203 -19.65 -1.61 9.81
N GLY A 204 -18.35 -1.48 9.49
CA GLY A 204 -17.48 -2.58 9.06
C GLY A 204 -17.62 -2.98 7.58
N ASN A 205 -18.50 -2.34 6.80
CA ASN A 205 -18.63 -2.58 5.36
C ASN A 205 -17.88 -1.52 4.57
N MET A 206 -16.84 -1.93 3.84
CA MET A 206 -16.14 -1.04 2.90
C MET A 206 -16.88 -1.02 1.57
N ASP A 207 -17.13 0.18 1.06
CA ASP A 207 -17.71 0.41 -0.26
C ASP A 207 -16.89 1.45 -1.02
N ILE A 208 -16.98 1.44 -2.36
CA ILE A 208 -16.38 2.48 -3.20
C ILE A 208 -17.37 3.64 -3.34
N TRP A 209 -16.85 4.85 -3.14
CA TRP A 209 -17.56 6.11 -3.29
C TRP A 209 -16.87 6.99 -4.32
N ARG A 210 -17.61 7.97 -4.81
CA ARG A 210 -17.09 9.05 -5.64
C ARG A 210 -17.64 10.40 -5.22
N MET A 211 -16.92 11.47 -5.55
CA MET A 211 -17.39 12.86 -5.47
C MET A 211 -16.68 13.70 -6.53
N LYS A 212 -17.16 14.92 -6.76
CA LYS A 212 -16.41 15.91 -7.54
C LYS A 212 -15.17 16.36 -6.78
N SER A 213 -14.18 16.87 -7.51
CA SER A 213 -12.93 17.38 -6.94
C SER A 213 -13.07 18.57 -5.98
N ASP A 214 -14.24 19.20 -5.94
CA ASP A 214 -14.60 20.26 -4.99
C ASP A 214 -15.31 19.74 -3.72
N GLY A 215 -15.50 18.42 -3.59
CA GLY A 215 -16.20 17.76 -2.49
C GLY A 215 -17.71 17.62 -2.68
N THR A 216 -18.28 18.11 -3.79
CA THR A 216 -19.73 18.03 -4.05
C THR A 216 -20.12 16.73 -4.78
N GLU A 217 -21.43 16.45 -4.87
CA GLU A 217 -21.99 15.29 -5.58
C GLU A 217 -21.44 13.92 -5.12
N GLU A 218 -21.26 13.79 -3.81
CA GLU A 218 -20.89 12.51 -3.20
C GLU A 218 -21.92 11.41 -3.50
N LYS A 219 -21.44 10.23 -3.91
CA LYS A 219 -22.27 9.08 -4.29
C LYS A 219 -21.55 7.75 -4.04
N GLN A 220 -22.23 6.84 -3.36
CA GLN A 220 -21.83 5.43 -3.24
C GLN A 220 -21.99 4.68 -4.58
N LEU A 221 -21.00 3.88 -4.95
CA LEU A 221 -20.97 3.11 -6.21
C LEU A 221 -21.22 1.61 -6.01
N THR A 222 -20.79 1.03 -4.90
CA THR A 222 -20.95 -0.40 -4.59
C THR A 222 -21.96 -0.60 -3.47
N PHE A 223 -22.69 -1.72 -3.52
CA PHE A 223 -23.76 -2.05 -2.57
C PHE A 223 -23.76 -3.56 -2.31
N THR A 224 -22.65 -4.07 -1.81
CA THR A 224 -22.28 -5.50 -1.83
C THR A 224 -22.04 -5.98 -0.39
N PRO A 225 -23.08 -6.50 0.29
CA PRO A 225 -23.01 -6.71 1.74
C PRO A 225 -21.91 -7.66 2.20
N ASP A 226 -21.51 -8.65 1.40
CA ASP A 226 -20.44 -9.59 1.77
C ASP A 226 -19.07 -9.20 1.22
N TRP A 227 -18.99 -8.20 0.35
CA TRP A 227 -17.72 -7.81 -0.27
C TRP A 227 -17.02 -6.75 0.57
N GLN A 228 -15.72 -6.61 0.31
CA GLN A 228 -14.86 -5.57 0.84
C GLN A 228 -14.06 -5.05 -0.35
N GLU A 229 -14.59 -4.00 -0.97
CA GLU A 229 -13.97 -3.30 -2.09
C GLU A 229 -12.90 -2.33 -1.62
N GLY A 230 -12.02 -1.93 -2.53
CA GLY A 230 -11.04 -0.89 -2.27
C GLY A 230 -9.92 -0.82 -3.29
N ALA A 231 -8.97 0.05 -3.00
CA ALA A 231 -7.95 0.56 -3.91
C ALA A 231 -8.56 0.96 -5.28
N PRO A 232 -9.57 1.86 -5.32
CA PRO A 232 -10.19 2.28 -6.57
C PRO A 232 -9.30 3.29 -7.33
N TYR A 233 -9.05 3.03 -8.62
CA TYR A 233 -8.35 3.94 -9.52
C TYR A 233 -9.17 4.16 -10.79
N LEU A 234 -9.26 5.40 -11.28
CA LEU A 234 -9.75 5.65 -12.63
C LEU A 234 -8.69 5.32 -13.68
N LEU A 235 -9.12 4.69 -14.77
CA LEU A 235 -8.29 4.45 -15.95
C LEU A 235 -8.20 5.72 -16.82
N PRO A 236 -7.25 5.76 -17.77
CA PRO A 236 -7.05 6.92 -18.67
C PRO A 236 -8.30 7.36 -19.46
N ASP A 237 -9.32 6.50 -19.60
CA ASP A 237 -10.59 6.82 -20.26
C ASP A 237 -11.54 7.70 -19.42
N ASN A 238 -11.23 7.98 -18.15
CA ASN A 238 -12.05 8.71 -17.19
C ASN A 238 -13.46 8.13 -16.94
N GLN A 239 -13.70 6.88 -17.34
CA GLN A 239 -15.00 6.23 -17.26
C GLN A 239 -14.94 4.88 -16.55
N THR A 240 -13.80 4.22 -16.58
CA THR A 240 -13.59 2.91 -15.97
C THR A 240 -12.83 3.08 -14.65
N ILE A 241 -13.29 2.37 -13.61
CA ILE A 241 -12.61 2.24 -12.32
C ILE A 241 -12.06 0.81 -12.24
N ILE A 242 -10.78 0.63 -11.92
CA ILE A 242 -10.21 -0.64 -11.48
C ILE A 242 -10.13 -0.66 -9.96
N TYR A 243 -10.42 -1.80 -9.35
CA TYR A 243 -10.41 -1.98 -7.90
C TYR A 243 -10.21 -3.44 -7.53
N ARG A 244 -9.86 -3.71 -6.27
CA ARG A 244 -9.83 -5.08 -5.71
C ARG A 244 -11.07 -5.32 -4.86
N ALA A 245 -11.49 -6.58 -4.75
CA ALA A 245 -12.48 -6.98 -3.77
C ALA A 245 -12.25 -8.41 -3.27
N TRP A 246 -12.70 -8.68 -2.05
CA TRP A 246 -12.82 -10.02 -1.47
C TRP A 246 -14.13 -10.18 -0.73
N GLN A 247 -14.46 -11.41 -0.37
CA GLN A 247 -15.69 -11.74 0.37
C GLN A 247 -15.37 -12.03 1.84
N ARG A 248 -16.12 -11.44 2.76
CA ARG A 248 -15.93 -11.63 4.21
C ARG A 248 -16.27 -13.05 4.64
N SER A 249 -17.31 -13.64 4.06
CA SER A 249 -17.66 -15.05 4.26
C SER A 249 -16.51 -15.99 3.88
N VAL A 250 -15.88 -15.75 2.72
CA VAL A 250 -14.71 -16.51 2.25
C VAL A 250 -13.50 -16.27 3.15
N LYS A 251 -13.20 -15.01 3.50
CA LYS A 251 -12.12 -14.68 4.45
C LYS A 251 -12.30 -15.43 5.78
N SER A 252 -13.51 -15.43 6.32
CA SER A 252 -13.83 -16.09 7.59
C SER A 252 -13.58 -17.60 7.55
N GLU A 253 -13.90 -18.24 6.42
CA GLU A 253 -13.63 -19.67 6.23
C GLU A 253 -12.13 -19.95 6.08
N PHE A 254 -11.40 -19.12 5.33
CA PHE A 254 -9.95 -19.23 5.24
C PHE A 254 -9.27 -19.00 6.60
N ASP A 255 -9.74 -18.02 7.38
CA ASP A 255 -9.32 -17.78 8.76
C ASP A 255 -9.56 -19.00 9.66
N ARG A 256 -10.71 -19.68 9.50
CA ARG A 256 -11.01 -20.93 10.20
C ARG A 256 -10.04 -22.04 9.82
N ILE A 257 -9.83 -22.28 8.53
CA ILE A 257 -8.89 -23.29 8.02
C ILE A 257 -7.47 -23.01 8.55
N ARG A 258 -6.99 -21.76 8.45
CA ARG A 258 -5.68 -21.34 9.00
C ARG A 258 -5.53 -21.71 10.49
N ARG A 259 -6.56 -21.47 11.30
CA ARG A 259 -6.55 -21.82 12.74
C ARG A 259 -6.61 -23.32 13.01
N GLU A 260 -7.36 -24.07 12.21
CA GLU A 260 -7.59 -25.51 12.42
C GLU A 260 -6.42 -26.37 11.90
N THR A 261 -5.83 -26.01 10.76
CA THR A 261 -4.84 -26.83 10.06
C THR A 261 -3.42 -26.25 10.10
N GLY A 262 -3.27 -24.95 10.38
CA GLY A 262 -2.00 -24.25 10.27
C GLY A 262 -1.56 -23.97 8.83
N GLU A 263 -2.43 -24.21 7.85
CA GLU A 263 -2.19 -23.84 6.46
C GLU A 263 -1.98 -22.33 6.33
N ARG A 264 -1.12 -21.91 5.39
CA ARG A 264 -0.83 -20.50 5.10
C ARG A 264 -1.63 -19.98 3.91
N ASN A 265 -2.86 -20.46 3.73
CA ASN A 265 -3.68 -20.05 2.60
C ASN A 265 -4.05 -18.57 2.77
N GLN A 266 -3.94 -17.79 1.69
CA GLN A 266 -4.32 -16.37 1.70
C GLN A 266 -5.78 -16.21 1.35
N THR A 267 -6.39 -15.11 1.80
CA THR A 267 -7.77 -14.76 1.41
C THR A 267 -7.81 -14.52 -0.10
N PRO A 268 -8.62 -15.27 -0.87
CA PRO A 268 -8.75 -15.01 -2.30
C PRO A 268 -9.27 -13.60 -2.54
N MET A 269 -8.60 -12.88 -3.44
CA MET A 269 -8.98 -11.52 -3.83
C MET A 269 -8.99 -11.41 -5.35
N THR A 270 -9.96 -10.69 -5.88
CA THR A 270 -10.14 -10.53 -7.32
C THR A 270 -10.05 -9.05 -7.67
N ILE A 271 -9.37 -8.77 -8.79
CA ILE A 271 -9.34 -7.43 -9.37
C ILE A 271 -10.52 -7.32 -10.34
N PHE A 272 -11.26 -6.23 -10.23
CA PHE A 272 -12.44 -5.92 -11.03
C PHE A 272 -12.26 -4.59 -11.74
N THR A 273 -13.06 -4.39 -12.78
CA THR A 273 -13.37 -3.06 -13.29
C THR A 273 -14.86 -2.78 -13.22
N MET A 274 -15.26 -1.53 -13.08
CA MET A 274 -16.64 -1.07 -13.24
C MET A 274 -16.68 0.30 -13.93
N LYS A 275 -17.85 0.76 -14.36
CA LYS A 275 -18.05 2.13 -14.84
C LYS A 275 -18.16 3.12 -13.67
N LEU A 276 -17.88 4.38 -13.94
CA LEU A 276 -17.95 5.49 -12.98
C LEU A 276 -19.34 5.71 -12.36
N ASP A 277 -20.39 5.13 -12.93
CA ASP A 277 -21.74 5.14 -12.36
C ASP A 277 -22.05 3.96 -11.44
N GLY A 278 -21.13 3.00 -11.30
CA GLY A 278 -21.23 1.76 -10.53
C GLY A 278 -21.71 0.54 -11.35
N SER A 279 -22.01 0.71 -12.63
CA SER A 279 -22.49 -0.39 -13.49
C SER A 279 -21.35 -1.20 -14.12
N ASP A 280 -21.68 -2.32 -14.77
CA ASP A 280 -20.76 -3.10 -15.62
C ASP A 280 -19.53 -3.64 -14.87
N VAL A 281 -19.76 -4.28 -13.72
CA VAL A 281 -18.72 -4.95 -12.94
C VAL A 281 -18.18 -6.16 -13.71
N GLN A 282 -16.88 -6.17 -13.98
CA GLN A 282 -16.16 -7.21 -14.74
C GLN A 282 -14.94 -7.71 -13.95
N PRO A 283 -14.79 -9.03 -13.69
CA PRO A 283 -13.55 -9.57 -13.15
C PRO A 283 -12.41 -9.49 -14.17
N ARG A 284 -11.20 -9.22 -13.68
CA ARG A 284 -9.96 -9.09 -14.47
C ARG A 284 -8.87 -10.08 -14.07
N THR A 285 -8.99 -10.70 -12.90
CA THR A 285 -8.16 -11.85 -12.51
C THR A 285 -9.03 -13.09 -12.35
N PHE A 286 -8.51 -14.23 -12.78
CA PHE A 286 -9.26 -15.50 -12.84
C PHE A 286 -8.62 -16.62 -12.02
N THR A 287 -7.87 -16.26 -10.98
CA THR A 287 -7.24 -17.20 -10.06
C THR A 287 -7.93 -17.16 -8.69
N SER A 288 -7.65 -18.15 -7.84
CA SER A 288 -8.05 -18.14 -6.41
C SER A 288 -6.97 -17.52 -5.51
N ASP A 289 -6.02 -16.81 -6.10
CA ASP A 289 -4.92 -16.16 -5.39
C ASP A 289 -5.41 -14.89 -4.69
N MET A 290 -4.57 -14.34 -3.81
CA MET A 290 -4.75 -12.97 -3.36
C MET A 290 -4.20 -12.03 -4.44
N ASN A 291 -5.08 -11.39 -5.21
CA ASN A 291 -4.75 -10.33 -6.15
C ASN A 291 -5.09 -8.97 -5.51
N TRP A 292 -4.08 -8.25 -5.04
CA TRP A 292 -4.19 -7.08 -4.19
C TRP A 292 -3.52 -5.83 -4.80
N ALA A 293 -3.82 -4.65 -4.26
CA ALA A 293 -3.24 -3.35 -4.63
C ALA A 293 -3.03 -3.16 -6.14
N PRO A 294 -4.11 -3.17 -6.97
CA PRO A 294 -4.00 -2.90 -8.40
C PRO A 294 -3.57 -1.45 -8.64
N PHE A 295 -2.85 -1.21 -9.74
CA PHE A 295 -2.51 0.11 -10.22
C PHE A 295 -2.54 0.14 -11.75
N PRO A 296 -3.37 1.00 -12.39
CA PRO A 296 -3.50 1.03 -13.84
C PRO A 296 -2.25 1.60 -14.53
N ALA A 297 -1.89 1.04 -15.69
CA ALA A 297 -0.85 1.62 -16.54
C ALA A 297 -1.44 2.76 -17.43
N PRO A 298 -0.62 3.74 -17.82
CA PRO A 298 -1.04 4.87 -18.68
C PRO A 298 -1.56 4.47 -20.08
N ASP A 299 -1.21 3.29 -20.58
CA ASP A 299 -1.71 2.77 -21.85
C ASP A 299 -3.17 2.30 -21.82
N GLY A 300 -3.80 2.28 -20.64
CA GLY A 300 -5.20 1.89 -20.44
C GLY A 300 -5.49 0.41 -20.67
N ARG A 301 -4.46 -0.42 -20.90
CA ARG A 301 -4.58 -1.86 -21.11
C ARG A 301 -3.95 -2.65 -19.98
N HIS A 302 -2.77 -2.26 -19.51
CA HIS A 302 -2.06 -3.00 -18.48
C HIS A 302 -2.36 -2.46 -17.08
N PHE A 303 -2.06 -3.26 -16.07
CA PHE A 303 -2.11 -2.85 -14.67
C PHE A 303 -1.08 -3.64 -13.86
N ALA A 304 -0.37 -2.97 -12.97
CA ALA A 304 0.44 -3.64 -11.97
C ALA A 304 -0.45 -4.07 -10.79
N TYR A 305 -0.09 -5.13 -10.10
CA TYR A 305 -0.77 -5.56 -8.89
C TYR A 305 0.10 -6.51 -8.08
N VAL A 306 -0.24 -6.69 -6.81
CA VAL A 306 0.42 -7.65 -5.94
C VAL A 306 -0.32 -8.98 -6.01
N ARG A 307 0.43 -10.07 -6.18
CA ARG A 307 -0.15 -11.42 -6.21
C ARG A 307 0.54 -12.30 -5.18
N ILE A 308 -0.27 -13.03 -4.42
CA ILE A 308 0.21 -14.14 -3.58
C ILE A 308 -0.39 -15.43 -4.13
N GLY A 309 0.41 -16.12 -4.93
CA GLY A 309 0.08 -17.43 -5.48
C GLY A 309 0.83 -18.56 -4.76
N GLU A 310 1.24 -19.56 -5.55
CA GLU A 310 2.03 -20.68 -5.06
C GLU A 310 3.39 -20.21 -4.47
N GLY A 311 3.73 -20.69 -3.27
CA GLY A 311 4.94 -20.27 -2.54
C GLY A 311 4.71 -19.18 -1.49
N ASN A 312 3.54 -18.54 -1.48
CA ASN A 312 3.09 -17.64 -0.41
C ASN A 312 4.01 -16.42 -0.18
N ASN A 313 4.64 -15.92 -1.25
CA ASN A 313 5.37 -14.64 -1.26
C ASN A 313 4.53 -13.52 -1.90
N TRP A 314 4.82 -12.27 -1.53
CA TRP A 314 4.19 -11.10 -2.11
C TRP A 314 5.11 -10.56 -3.20
N ASP A 315 4.67 -10.69 -4.45
CA ASP A 315 5.40 -10.16 -5.60
C ASP A 315 4.51 -9.24 -6.43
N VAL A 316 5.14 -8.30 -7.13
CA VAL A 316 4.46 -7.45 -8.10
C VAL A 316 4.37 -8.18 -9.44
N TYR A 317 3.19 -8.13 -10.05
CA TYR A 317 2.89 -8.67 -11.37
C TYR A 317 2.32 -7.57 -12.27
N LEU A 318 2.51 -7.72 -13.57
CA LEU A 318 1.89 -6.92 -14.62
C LEU A 318 0.82 -7.77 -15.32
N GLY A 319 -0.44 -7.36 -15.20
CA GLY A 319 -1.59 -7.96 -15.86
C GLY A 319 -2.02 -7.20 -17.11
N ASP A 320 -2.88 -7.84 -17.90
CA ASP A 320 -3.53 -7.28 -19.09
C ASP A 320 -5.05 -7.31 -18.89
N LEU A 321 -5.72 -6.17 -19.07
CA LEU A 321 -7.18 -6.06 -18.96
C LEU A 321 -7.93 -6.88 -20.02
N ALA A 322 -7.27 -7.26 -21.11
CA ALA A 322 -7.80 -8.21 -22.09
C ALA A 322 -7.76 -9.68 -21.60
N GLY A 323 -7.08 -9.95 -20.47
CA GLY A 323 -6.86 -11.27 -19.91
C GLY A 323 -5.55 -11.91 -20.34
N GLY A 324 -5.34 -13.18 -19.95
CA GLY A 324 -4.10 -13.91 -20.17
C GLY A 324 -3.28 -14.09 -18.89
N GLU A 325 -2.14 -14.76 -19.01
CA GLU A 325 -1.22 -14.96 -17.88
C GLU A 325 -0.44 -13.67 -17.59
N PRO A 326 -0.37 -13.24 -16.32
CA PRO A 326 0.37 -12.04 -15.94
C PRO A 326 1.89 -12.27 -15.96
N GLN A 327 2.65 -11.22 -16.23
CA GLN A 327 4.10 -11.23 -16.12
C GLN A 327 4.52 -10.94 -14.66
N ARG A 328 5.36 -11.79 -14.06
CA ARG A 328 5.98 -11.49 -12.75
C ARG A 328 7.06 -10.42 -12.91
N MET A 329 7.01 -9.38 -12.07
CA MET A 329 7.92 -8.24 -12.13
C MET A 329 8.99 -8.24 -11.02
N THR A 330 8.67 -8.80 -9.84
CA THR A 330 9.61 -8.92 -8.72
C THR A 330 9.76 -10.37 -8.25
N TRP A 331 10.92 -10.68 -7.68
CA TRP A 331 11.38 -12.03 -7.34
C TRP A 331 12.09 -12.11 -5.98
N SER A 332 12.20 -10.99 -5.25
CA SER A 332 12.78 -10.99 -3.91
C SER A 332 12.04 -11.99 -3.01
N PRO A 333 12.74 -12.72 -2.12
CA PRO A 333 12.09 -13.57 -1.12
C PRO A 333 11.43 -12.77 0.02
N SER A 334 11.56 -11.43 0.02
CA SER A 334 10.85 -10.54 0.95
C SER A 334 9.56 -10.00 0.33
N PHE A 335 8.76 -9.31 1.14
CA PHE A 335 7.56 -8.62 0.65
C PHE A 335 7.94 -7.56 -0.38
N ASP A 336 7.34 -7.65 -1.56
CA ASP A 336 7.24 -6.59 -2.55
C ASP A 336 5.77 -6.23 -2.77
N GLY A 337 5.44 -4.94 -2.70
CA GLY A 337 4.06 -4.49 -2.82
C GLY A 337 3.90 -3.04 -3.23
N PHE A 338 2.65 -2.58 -3.20
CA PHE A 338 2.24 -1.19 -3.47
C PHE A 338 2.80 -0.62 -4.79
N PRO A 339 2.57 -1.28 -5.94
CA PRO A 339 3.12 -0.82 -7.20
C PRO A 339 2.43 0.49 -7.67
N SER A 340 3.21 1.41 -8.25
CA SER A 340 2.68 2.62 -8.90
C SER A 340 3.51 2.98 -10.14
N ILE A 341 2.88 3.02 -11.30
CA ILE A 341 3.52 3.34 -12.59
C ILE A 341 3.53 4.87 -12.80
N SER A 342 4.65 5.40 -13.31
CA SER A 342 4.77 6.82 -13.63
C SER A 342 3.84 7.22 -14.78
N PRO A 343 3.35 8.47 -14.83
CA PRO A 343 2.47 8.94 -15.91
C PRO A 343 3.04 8.76 -17.33
N ASP A 344 4.36 8.79 -17.49
CA ASP A 344 5.03 8.54 -18.78
C ASP A 344 5.22 7.04 -19.11
N GLY A 345 4.85 6.13 -18.20
CA GLY A 345 4.95 4.67 -18.37
C GLY A 345 6.36 4.11 -18.35
N LYS A 346 7.37 4.89 -17.91
CA LYS A 346 8.79 4.47 -17.95
C LYS A 346 9.34 4.00 -16.62
N LYS A 347 8.69 4.32 -15.51
CA LYS A 347 9.12 3.94 -14.16
C LYS A 347 7.98 3.28 -13.40
N MET A 348 8.31 2.36 -12.50
CA MET A 348 7.38 1.80 -11.54
C MET A 348 7.96 1.95 -10.14
N LEU A 349 7.22 2.57 -9.24
CA LEU A 349 7.45 2.47 -7.81
C LEU A 349 6.98 1.09 -7.34
N PHE A 350 7.70 0.52 -6.38
CA PHE A 350 7.21 -0.58 -5.55
C PHE A 350 7.93 -0.49 -4.21
N THR A 351 7.35 -1.08 -3.18
CA THR A 351 7.94 -1.08 -1.85
C THR A 351 8.43 -2.47 -1.51
N ARG A 352 9.65 -2.53 -0.96
CA ARG A 352 10.30 -3.77 -0.54
C ARG A 352 10.61 -3.75 0.94
N SER A 353 10.31 -4.85 1.61
CA SER A 353 10.74 -5.07 3.00
C SER A 353 12.21 -5.47 3.05
N GLN A 354 12.99 -4.79 3.90
CA GLN A 354 14.39 -5.13 4.19
C GLN A 354 14.59 -5.75 5.58
N GLY A 355 13.57 -5.68 6.42
CA GLY A 355 13.63 -6.17 7.79
C GLY A 355 13.43 -7.68 7.91
N LYS A 356 13.68 -8.21 9.10
CA LYS A 356 13.53 -9.64 9.40
C LYS A 356 12.08 -10.07 9.62
N ARG A 357 11.19 -9.13 9.89
CA ARG A 357 9.76 -9.38 10.10
C ARG A 357 8.99 -9.12 8.80
N PHE A 358 7.82 -9.74 8.70
CA PHE A 358 6.90 -9.46 7.60
C PHE A 358 6.53 -7.98 7.61
N MET A 359 6.65 -7.33 6.44
CA MET A 359 6.38 -5.89 6.24
C MET A 359 7.10 -4.95 7.23
N SER A 360 8.33 -5.29 7.66
CA SER A 360 9.19 -4.38 8.44
C SER A 360 10.26 -3.73 7.58
N ASP A 361 10.71 -2.54 7.96
CA ASP A 361 11.73 -1.75 7.25
C ASP A 361 11.36 -1.60 5.76
N LEU A 362 10.21 -0.97 5.52
CA LEU A 362 9.64 -0.78 4.19
C LEU A 362 10.26 0.43 3.50
N TYR A 363 10.83 0.21 2.31
CA TYR A 363 11.41 1.29 1.50
C TYR A 363 10.88 1.26 0.08
N THR A 364 10.69 2.44 -0.50
CA THR A 364 10.27 2.60 -1.89
C THR A 364 11.45 2.48 -2.85
N TYR A 365 11.24 1.71 -3.91
CA TYR A 365 12.14 1.47 -5.02
C TYR A 365 11.56 2.03 -6.31
N VAL A 366 12.44 2.41 -7.24
CA VAL A 366 12.12 2.78 -8.61
C VAL A 366 12.67 1.70 -9.53
N MET A 367 11.79 1.06 -10.30
CA MET A 367 12.12 0.11 -11.37
C MET A 367 12.03 0.80 -12.74
N ASP A 368 13.04 0.61 -13.60
CA ASP A 368 12.99 1.02 -15.00
C ASP A 368 12.14 0.02 -15.80
N ILE A 369 10.98 0.48 -16.26
CA ILE A 369 10.03 -0.30 -17.06
C ILE A 369 9.87 0.25 -18.47
N SER A 370 10.77 1.12 -18.92
CA SER A 370 10.70 1.77 -20.23
C SER A 370 10.66 0.79 -21.40
N SER A 371 11.21 -0.42 -21.22
CA SER A 371 11.18 -1.50 -22.21
C SER A 371 9.80 -2.11 -22.42
N LEU A 372 8.85 -1.90 -21.51
CA LEU A 372 7.51 -2.50 -21.58
C LEU A 372 6.58 -1.74 -22.54
N ASN A 373 6.91 -0.50 -22.89
CA ASN A 373 6.10 0.36 -23.79
C ASN A 373 4.63 0.49 -23.35
N ILE A 374 4.41 0.71 -22.05
CA ILE A 374 3.07 0.88 -21.45
C ILE A 374 2.74 2.36 -21.14
N GLY A 375 3.40 3.27 -21.86
CA GLY A 375 3.17 4.71 -21.78
C GLY A 375 1.90 5.18 -22.50
N PRO A 376 1.47 6.43 -22.25
CA PRO A 376 0.22 6.98 -22.77
C PRO A 376 0.21 7.08 -24.31
N GLU A 377 1.36 7.10 -24.96
CA GLU A 377 1.48 7.04 -26.42
C GLU A 377 0.94 5.74 -27.03
N ASN A 378 0.78 4.68 -26.22
CA ASN A 378 0.20 3.40 -26.61
C ASN A 378 -1.27 3.25 -26.20
N PHE A 379 -1.90 4.31 -25.67
CA PHE A 379 -3.31 4.28 -25.31
C PHE A 379 -4.20 4.12 -26.55
N ASN A 380 -4.94 3.00 -26.60
CA ASN A 380 -5.86 2.66 -27.68
C ASN A 380 -7.28 2.33 -27.16
N GLY A 381 -7.61 2.82 -25.96
CA GLY A 381 -8.86 2.52 -25.25
C GLY A 381 -8.72 1.37 -24.25
N VAL A 382 -9.71 1.27 -23.36
CA VAL A 382 -9.75 0.26 -22.30
C VAL A 382 -10.48 -1.01 -22.79
N PRO A 383 -9.89 -2.22 -22.64
CA PRO A 383 -10.58 -3.46 -22.97
C PRO A 383 -11.88 -3.64 -22.16
N ALA A 384 -13.02 -3.70 -22.85
CA ALA A 384 -14.34 -3.78 -22.20
C ALA A 384 -14.53 -5.02 -21.30
N LYS A 385 -13.95 -6.16 -21.68
CA LYS A 385 -14.02 -7.42 -20.91
C LYS A 385 -12.77 -8.26 -21.13
N ALA A 386 -12.51 -9.18 -20.19
CA ALA A 386 -11.59 -10.29 -20.37
C ALA A 386 -12.38 -11.61 -20.46
N GLU A 387 -11.90 -12.57 -21.25
CA GLU A 387 -12.52 -13.89 -21.30
C GLU A 387 -12.09 -14.72 -20.09
N ALA A 388 -13.05 -15.07 -19.24
CA ALA A 388 -12.80 -15.98 -18.14
C ALA A 388 -12.46 -17.39 -18.68
N PRO A 389 -11.49 -18.10 -18.09
CA PRO A 389 -11.23 -19.50 -18.41
C PRO A 389 -12.51 -20.33 -18.26
N ALA A 390 -12.66 -21.36 -19.11
CA ALA A 390 -13.84 -22.23 -19.09
C ALA A 390 -14.07 -22.83 -17.70
N GLY A 391 -15.27 -22.64 -17.14
CA GLY A 391 -15.65 -23.15 -15.82
C GLY A 391 -15.14 -22.32 -14.64
N TRP A 392 -14.47 -21.19 -14.88
CA TRP A 392 -14.11 -20.26 -13.81
C TRP A 392 -15.37 -19.69 -13.14
N LYS A 393 -15.26 -19.55 -11.82
CA LYS A 393 -16.29 -18.98 -10.93
C LYS A 393 -15.59 -18.16 -9.86
N LEU A 394 -16.29 -17.15 -9.33
CA LEU A 394 -15.80 -16.35 -8.22
C LEU A 394 -15.50 -17.23 -6.99
N PRO A 395 -14.50 -16.88 -6.15
CA PRO A 395 -14.06 -17.71 -5.03
C PRO A 395 -15.16 -18.24 -4.09
N ALA A 396 -16.20 -17.45 -3.72
CA ALA A 396 -17.32 -17.95 -2.91
C ALA A 396 -18.04 -19.16 -3.51
N GLU A 397 -18.11 -19.28 -4.83
CA GLU A 397 -18.80 -20.40 -5.48
C GLU A 397 -18.04 -21.73 -5.35
N LYS A 398 -16.77 -21.69 -4.91
CA LYS A 398 -15.97 -22.90 -4.64
C LYS A 398 -16.06 -23.35 -3.19
N VAL A 399 -16.22 -22.42 -2.25
CA VAL A 399 -16.16 -22.70 -0.80
C VAL A 399 -17.45 -23.36 -0.28
N ILE A 400 -18.60 -23.13 -0.92
CA ILE A 400 -19.89 -23.67 -0.49
C ILE A 400 -20.08 -25.16 -0.87
N VAL A 401 -19.18 -25.75 -1.65
CA VAL A 401 -19.42 -27.04 -2.34
C VAL A 401 -18.69 -28.25 -1.71
N ASN A 402 -17.87 -28.09 -0.67
CA ASN A 402 -17.16 -29.22 -0.05
C ASN A 402 -17.45 -29.40 1.44
#